data_AF-A0A9E2ZZR8-F1
#
_entry.id   AF-A0A9E2ZZR8-F1
#
_cell.length_a   1.000
_cell.length_b   1.000
_cell.length_c   1.000
_cell.angle_alpha   90.00
_cell.angle_beta   90.00
_cell.angle_gamma   90.00
#
_symmetry.space_group_name_H-M   'P 1'
#
loop_
_entity.id
_entity.type
_entity.pdbx_description
1 polymer ?
#
loop_
_entity_poly.entity_id
_entity_poly.type
_entity_poly.pdbx_seq_one_letter_code
_entity_poly.pdbx_strand_id
1 'polypeptide(L)'
;MNDAFDKVHKGLGLECPVLSMHSDAADIVLDWRHIARWSRMLGPNVTVMAFPGAWHDLICSPGRIREEVFSQLFAWAERTVALPA
;
A
#
# COMPACT_ATOMS: atom_id res chain seq x y z
N MET A 1 14.47 19.30 -4.55
CA MET A 1 13.35 18.73 -3.79
C MET A 1 12.76 17.45 -4.43
N ASN A 2 13.53 16.71 -5.25
CA ASN A 2 13.12 15.42 -5.86
C ASN A 2 13.92 14.21 -5.37
N ASP A 3 14.89 14.42 -4.48
CA ASP A 3 15.82 13.38 -4.02
C ASP A 3 15.11 12.15 -3.45
N ALA A 4 13.98 12.34 -2.76
CA ALA A 4 13.19 11.23 -2.22
C ALA A 4 12.54 10.37 -3.32
N PHE A 5 11.93 10.98 -4.34
CA PHE A 5 11.36 10.24 -5.48
C PHE A 5 12.44 9.51 -6.26
N ASP A 6 13.57 10.18 -6.52
CA ASP A 6 14.69 9.58 -7.25
C ASP A 6 15.27 8.37 -6.51
N LYS A 7 15.33 8.42 -5.17
CA LYS A 7 15.74 7.27 -4.35
C LYS A 7 14.77 6.10 -4.48
N VAL A 8 13.47 6.34 -4.38
CA VAL A 8 12.47 5.27 -4.56
C VAL A 8 12.52 4.71 -5.97
N HIS A 9 12.60 5.55 -7.00
CA HIS A 9 12.65 5.09 -8.41
C HIS A 9 13.92 4.29 -8.75
N LYS A 10 15.01 4.49 -8.00
CA LYS A 10 16.24 3.69 -8.12
C LYS A 10 16.19 2.38 -7.32
N GLY A 11 15.19 2.22 -6.45
CA GLY A 11 15.07 1.10 -5.52
C GLY A 11 15.53 1.51 -4.12
N LEU A 12 14.63 1.44 -3.15
CA LEU A 12 14.91 1.83 -1.76
C LEU A 12 15.56 0.70 -0.93
N GLY A 13 15.31 -0.55 -1.30
CA GLY A 13 15.97 -1.72 -0.69
C GLY A 13 15.49 -2.09 0.71
N LEU A 14 14.24 -1.82 1.05
CA LEU A 14 13.65 -2.24 2.33
C LEU A 14 13.61 -3.77 2.42
N GLU A 15 14.32 -4.34 3.40
CA GLU A 15 14.43 -5.80 3.57
C GLU A 15 13.19 -6.41 4.24
N CYS A 16 12.40 -5.59 4.94
CA CYS A 16 11.18 -6.05 5.58
C CYS A 16 10.02 -6.23 4.57
N PRO A 17 9.07 -7.12 4.85
CA PRO A 17 7.86 -7.21 4.05
C PRO A 17 7.04 -5.92 4.12
N VAL A 18 6.57 -5.44 2.97
CA VAL A 18 5.78 -4.22 2.85
C VAL A 18 4.44 -4.52 2.20
N LEU A 19 3.36 -4.06 2.84
CA LEU A 19 2.05 -3.95 2.22
C LEU A 19 1.80 -2.49 1.85
N SER A 20 1.60 -2.21 0.57
CA SER A 20 1.19 -0.91 0.05
C SER A 20 -0.24 -1.00 -0.47
N MET A 21 -1.16 -0.28 0.16
CA MET A 21 -2.57 -0.23 -0.24
C MET A 21 -2.90 1.17 -0.73
N HIS A 22 -3.71 1.31 -1.78
CA HIS A 22 -4.10 2.62 -2.32
C HIS A 22 -5.53 2.65 -2.87
N SER A 23 -6.10 3.86 -2.92
CA SER A 23 -7.36 4.16 -3.62
C SER A 23 -7.09 4.47 -5.12
N ASP A 24 -8.10 4.81 -5.91
CA ASP A 24 -7.97 5.02 -7.36
C ASP A 24 -8.56 6.34 -7.90
N ALA A 25 -9.21 7.15 -7.06
CA ALA A 25 -9.93 8.32 -7.57
C ALA A 25 -10.06 9.51 -6.60
N ALA A 26 -10.02 9.30 -5.29
CA ALA A 26 -10.40 10.32 -4.30
C ALA A 26 -9.24 10.85 -3.45
N ASP A 27 -8.00 10.51 -3.79
CA ASP A 27 -6.83 10.95 -3.01
C ASP A 27 -6.21 12.22 -3.62
N ILE A 28 -6.44 13.35 -2.96
CA ILE A 28 -5.88 14.66 -3.36
C ILE A 28 -4.44 14.87 -2.84
N VAL A 29 -4.01 14.06 -1.87
CA VAL A 29 -2.72 14.22 -1.20
C VAL A 29 -1.67 13.32 -1.86
N LEU A 30 -2.04 12.08 -2.15
CA LEU A 30 -1.16 11.07 -2.73
C LEU A 30 -1.67 10.65 -4.11
N ASP A 31 -0.84 10.82 -5.15
CA ASP A 31 -1.17 10.31 -6.48
C ASP A 31 -1.13 8.77 -6.47
N TRP A 32 -2.30 8.15 -6.52
CA TRP A 32 -2.42 6.71 -6.54
C TRP A 32 -1.67 6.06 -7.72
N ARG A 33 -1.50 6.76 -8.84
CA ARG A 33 -0.74 6.25 -9.99
C ARG A 33 0.74 6.12 -9.66
N HIS A 34 1.26 7.03 -8.83
CA HIS A 34 2.63 6.92 -8.33
C HIS A 34 2.75 5.75 -7.37
N ILE A 35 1.81 5.56 -6.44
CA ILE A 35 1.83 4.42 -5.52
C ILE A 35 1.76 3.10 -6.31
N ALA A 36 0.77 2.95 -7.20
CA ALA A 36 0.60 1.76 -8.03
C ALA A 36 1.84 1.42 -8.86
N ARG A 37 2.53 2.44 -9.39
CA ARG A 37 3.72 2.26 -10.22
C ARG A 37 4.99 1.98 -9.41
N TRP A 38 5.20 2.71 -8.33
CA TRP A 38 6.52 2.80 -7.68
C TRP A 38 6.62 2.06 -6.35
N SER A 39 5.52 1.63 -5.73
CA SER A 39 5.59 0.87 -4.47
C SER A 39 6.44 -0.39 -4.58
N ARG A 40 6.46 -1.06 -5.76
CA ARG A 40 7.30 -2.25 -5.99
C ARG A 40 8.80 -1.97 -5.93
N MET A 41 9.21 -0.71 -6.02
CA MET A 41 10.61 -0.31 -5.88
C MET A 41 11.04 -0.14 -4.42
N LEU A 42 10.12 -0.26 -3.45
CA LEU A 42 10.45 -0.10 -2.04
C LEU A 42 11.39 -1.20 -1.54
N GLY A 43 11.30 -2.43 -2.09
CA GLY A 43 12.15 -3.55 -1.69
C GLY A 43 11.79 -4.85 -2.42
N PRO A 44 12.47 -5.97 -2.12
CA PRO A 44 12.20 -7.26 -2.76
C PRO A 44 10.85 -7.89 -2.35
N ASN A 45 10.32 -7.55 -1.17
CA ASN A 45 9.15 -8.20 -0.57
C ASN A 45 7.96 -7.24 -0.46
N VAL A 46 7.47 -6.71 -1.59
CA VAL A 46 6.35 -5.75 -1.60
C VAL A 46 5.09 -6.38 -2.19
N THR A 47 3.99 -6.29 -1.44
CA THR A 47 2.63 -6.55 -1.93
C THR A 47 1.92 -5.22 -2.16
N VAL A 48 1.32 -5.04 -3.35
CA VAL A 48 0.57 -3.83 -3.69
C VAL A 48 -0.89 -4.19 -3.94
N MET A 49 -1.82 -3.47 -3.32
CA MET A 49 -3.27 -3.69 -3.44
C MET A 49 -3.99 -2.38 -3.75
N ALA A 50 -4.93 -2.44 -4.70
CA ALA A 50 -5.77 -1.31 -5.06
C ALA A 50 -7.19 -1.53 -4.55
N PHE A 51 -7.82 -0.48 -4.04
CA PHE A 51 -9.20 -0.49 -3.55
C PHE A 51 -10.03 0.55 -4.30
N PRO A 52 -10.69 0.15 -5.40
CA PRO A 52 -11.49 1.06 -6.21
C PRO A 52 -12.63 1.72 -5.43
N GLY A 53 -12.74 3.05 -5.56
CA GLY A 53 -13.74 3.86 -4.86
C GLY A 53 -13.45 4.07 -3.37
N ALA A 54 -12.29 3.62 -2.88
CA ALA A 54 -11.84 3.94 -1.54
C ALA A 54 -11.48 5.43 -1.41
N TRP A 55 -11.53 5.94 -0.19
CA TRP A 55 -11.09 7.28 0.14
C TRP A 55 -9.57 7.32 0.34
N HIS A 56 -9.01 8.52 0.58
CA HIS A 56 -7.61 8.66 1.02
C HIS A 56 -7.31 7.74 2.22
N ASP A 57 -8.10 7.91 3.28
CA ASP A 57 -8.06 7.02 4.44
C ASP A 57 -8.87 5.75 4.14
N LEU A 58 -8.18 4.69 3.68
CA LEU A 58 -8.81 3.41 3.32
C LEU A 58 -9.65 2.84 4.47
N ILE A 59 -9.14 2.91 5.70
CA ILE A 59 -9.85 2.43 6.91
C ILE A 59 -11.06 3.28 7.29
N CYS A 60 -11.21 4.48 6.71
CA CYS A 60 -12.36 5.36 6.88
C CYS A 60 -13.34 5.30 5.70
N SER A 61 -13.08 4.44 4.70
CA SER A 61 -13.91 4.28 3.50
C SER A 61 -15.31 3.71 3.84
N PRO A 62 -16.26 3.74 2.88
CA PRO A 62 -17.59 3.12 3.04
C PRO A 62 -17.49 1.66 3.51
N GLY A 63 -18.48 1.22 4.31
CA GLY A 63 -18.45 -0.08 5.03
C GLY A 63 -17.95 -1.26 4.20
N ARG A 64 -18.53 -1.47 3.01
CA ARG A 64 -18.13 -2.55 2.09
C ARG A 64 -16.64 -2.54 1.71
N ILE A 65 -16.07 -1.35 1.50
CA ILE A 65 -14.66 -1.18 1.09
C ILE A 65 -13.78 -1.35 2.32
N ARG A 66 -14.16 -0.75 3.44
CA ARG A 66 -13.43 -0.86 4.71
C ARG A 66 -13.32 -2.31 5.19
N GLU A 67 -14.38 -3.10 5.06
CA GLU A 67 -14.39 -4.53 5.38
C GLU A 67 -13.38 -5.31 4.53
N GLU A 68 -13.35 -5.06 3.22
CA GLU A 68 -12.38 -5.65 2.29
C GLU A 68 -10.95 -5.22 2.62
N VAL A 69 -10.72 -3.93 2.92
CA VAL A 69 -9.42 -3.41 3.36
C VAL A 69 -8.91 -4.15 4.59
N PHE A 70 -9.75 -4.30 5.63
CA PHE A 70 -9.35 -5.04 6.84
C PHE A 70 -9.12 -6.53 6.56
N SER A 71 -9.98 -7.17 5.77
CA SER A 71 -9.82 -8.58 5.40
C SER A 71 -8.47 -8.84 4.74
N GLN A 72 -8.12 -8.02 3.74
CA GLN A 72 -6.85 -8.14 3.01
C GLN A 72 -5.64 -7.80 3.88
N LEU A 73 -5.73 -6.74 4.70
CA LEU A 73 -4.69 -6.32 5.63
C LEU A 73 -4.34 -7.43 6.62
N PHE A 74 -5.34 -8.00 7.31
CA PHE A 74 -5.11 -9.04 8.30
C PHE A 74 -4.66 -10.35 7.66
N ALA A 75 -5.28 -10.75 6.55
CA ALA A 75 -4.85 -11.95 5.84
C ALA A 75 -3.41 -11.85 5.33
N TRP A 76 -2.97 -10.66 4.88
CA TRP A 76 -1.58 -10.41 4.54
C TRP A 76 -0.67 -10.50 5.78
N ALA A 77 -1.07 -9.88 6.89
CA ALA A 77 -0.28 -9.88 8.12
C ALA A 77 -0.09 -11.30 8.68
N GLU A 78 -1.14 -12.12 8.72
CA GLU A 78 -1.09 -13.52 9.17
C GLU A 78 -0.09 -14.34 8.35
N ARG A 79 -0.11 -14.21 7.02
CA ARG A 79 0.80 -14.96 6.14
C ARG A 79 2.24 -14.47 6.20
N THR A 80 2.46 -13.20 6.53
CA THR A 80 3.75 -12.54 6.28
C THR A 80 4.52 -12.23 7.55
N VAL A 81 3.82 -11.86 8.62
CA VAL A 81 4.43 -11.39 9.87
C VAL A 81 4.61 -12.53 10.88
N ALA A 82 3.99 -13.69 10.64
CA ALA A 82 3.97 -14.82 11.58
C ALA A 82 3.73 -14.31 13.00
N LEU A 83 2.51 -13.86 13.30
CA LEU A 83 2.16 -13.47 14.67
C LEU A 83 2.48 -14.69 15.57
N PRO A 84 3.44 -14.57 16.51
CA PRO A 84 3.60 -15.63 17.49
C PRO A 84 2.26 -15.75 18.23
N ALA A 85 1.77 -16.99 18.31
CA ALA A 85 0.59 -17.33 19.09
C ALA A 85 0.78 -16.97 20.57
#